data_AF-A0A0Q0EJ92-F1
#
_entry.id   AF-A0A0Q0EJ92-F1
#
_cell.length_a   1.000
_cell.length_b   1.000
_cell.length_c   1.000
_cell.angle_alpha   90.00
_cell.angle_beta   90.00
_cell.angle_gamma   90.00
#
_symmetry.space_group_name_H-M   'P 1'
#
loop_
_entity.id
_entity.type
_entity.pdbx_description
1 polymer ?
#
loop_
_entity_poly.entity_id
_entity_poly.type
_entity_poly.pdbx_seq_one_letter_code
_entity_poly.pdbx_strand_id
1 'polypeptide(L)'
;MSHDEHDSQDSANDAQLNGLGETLDVLAPIRRHRLTLAEQAWRRQSQVLAALHARLLSMTDELEALREAHRHSRIEQRERHAHRALPLSEMNDWLAAERQAIRQIERSEKQLSDLQHEHQQQKLWAEDSQRELRKRQRDVEKLDFLVDLAREAS
;
A
#
# COMPACT_ATOMS: atom_id res chain seq x y z
N MET A 1 -70.02 -12.44 -9.44
CA MET A 1 -69.18 -13.26 -8.54
C MET A 1 -67.76 -13.21 -9.11
N SER A 2 -67.02 -12.15 -8.81
CA SER A 2 -65.69 -11.85 -9.38
C SER A 2 -65.07 -10.77 -8.50
N HIS A 3 -64.51 -11.13 -7.34
CA HIS A 3 -63.80 -10.18 -6.48
C HIS A 3 -62.81 -10.79 -5.47
N ASP A 4 -62.26 -12.00 -5.68
CA ASP A 4 -61.34 -12.61 -4.69
C ASP A 4 -59.89 -12.81 -5.17
N GLU A 5 -59.55 -12.56 -6.44
CA GLU A 5 -58.19 -12.81 -6.95
C GLU A 5 -57.21 -11.63 -6.80
N HIS A 6 -57.69 -10.40 -6.57
CA HIS A 6 -56.81 -9.22 -6.40
C HIS A 6 -56.30 -9.02 -4.96
N ASP A 7 -57.13 -9.19 -3.93
CA ASP A 7 -56.71 -9.04 -2.52
C ASP A 7 -55.63 -10.06 -2.09
N SER A 8 -55.58 -11.22 -2.75
CA SER A 8 -54.60 -12.27 -2.46
C SER A 8 -53.19 -11.94 -2.99
N GLN A 9 -53.10 -11.15 -4.07
CA GLN A 9 -51.81 -10.78 -4.69
C GLN A 9 -51.16 -9.60 -3.96
N ASP A 10 -51.95 -8.64 -3.49
CA ASP A 10 -51.44 -7.51 -2.72
C ASP A 10 -50.89 -7.97 -1.35
N SER A 11 -51.60 -8.85 -0.62
CA SER A 11 -51.08 -9.36 0.67
C SER A 11 -49.84 -10.26 0.55
N ALA A 12 -49.69 -10.99 -0.56
CA ALA A 12 -48.51 -11.80 -0.83
C ALA A 12 -47.28 -10.94 -1.19
N ASN A 13 -47.50 -9.83 -1.91
CA ASN A 13 -46.46 -8.82 -2.17
C ASN A 13 -46.06 -8.11 -0.88
N ASP A 14 -47.01 -7.76 -0.01
CA ASP A 14 -46.75 -7.12 1.29
C ASP A 14 -45.92 -8.02 2.22
N ALA A 15 -46.20 -9.34 2.26
CA ALA A 15 -45.42 -10.28 3.06
C ALA A 15 -43.98 -10.45 2.54
N GLN A 16 -43.78 -10.40 1.23
CA GLN A 16 -42.45 -10.44 0.60
C GLN A 16 -41.68 -9.13 0.80
N LEU A 17 -42.35 -7.98 0.74
CA LEU A 17 -41.77 -6.67 1.00
C LEU A 17 -41.39 -6.50 2.49
N ASN A 18 -42.23 -6.97 3.41
CA ASN A 18 -41.92 -6.98 4.85
C ASN A 18 -40.71 -7.90 5.17
N GLY A 19 -40.65 -9.09 4.57
CA GLY A 19 -39.48 -9.97 4.69
C GLY A 19 -38.20 -9.37 4.07
N LEU A 20 -38.33 -8.59 3.00
CA LEU A 20 -37.23 -7.83 2.41
C LEU A 20 -36.75 -6.71 3.34
N GLY A 21 -37.67 -5.97 3.99
CA GLY A 21 -37.35 -4.96 4.99
C GLY A 21 -36.55 -5.52 6.18
N GLU A 22 -37.01 -6.62 6.77
CA GLU A 22 -36.32 -7.28 7.89
C GLU A 22 -34.92 -7.78 7.50
N THR A 23 -34.76 -8.34 6.31
CA THR A 23 -33.45 -8.80 5.83
C THR A 23 -32.50 -7.64 5.54
N LEU A 24 -32.99 -6.53 5.01
CA LEU A 24 -32.20 -5.32 4.78
C LEU A 24 -31.76 -4.66 6.09
N ASP A 25 -32.63 -4.64 7.11
CA ASP A 25 -32.31 -4.11 8.44
C ASP A 25 -31.19 -4.90 9.14
N VAL A 26 -31.12 -6.21 8.91
CA VAL A 26 -30.01 -7.05 9.39
C VAL A 26 -28.74 -6.85 8.56
N LEU A 27 -28.85 -6.72 7.23
CA LEU A 27 -27.70 -6.62 6.33
C LEU A 27 -27.01 -5.26 6.38
N ALA A 28 -27.74 -4.16 6.57
CA ALA A 28 -27.22 -2.80 6.59
C ALA A 28 -26.09 -2.60 7.62
N PRO A 29 -26.24 -2.92 8.93
CA PRO A 29 -25.18 -2.74 9.91
C PRO A 29 -23.96 -3.63 9.62
N ILE A 30 -24.17 -4.86 9.14
CA ILE A 30 -23.08 -5.78 8.78
C ILE A 30 -22.23 -5.20 7.64
N ARG A 31 -22.88 -4.62 6.62
CA ARG A 31 -22.22 -4.10 5.43
C ARG A 31 -21.50 -2.78 5.70
N ARG A 32 -22.11 -1.90 6.51
CA ARG A 32 -21.45 -0.70 7.02
C ARG A 32 -20.25 -1.03 7.89
N HIS A 33 -20.34 -2.03 8.77
CA HIS A 33 -19.20 -2.49 9.55
C HIS A 33 -18.07 -3.03 8.66
N ARG A 34 -18.38 -3.86 7.66
CA ARG A 34 -17.39 -4.35 6.67
C ARG A 34 -16.73 -3.21 5.89
N LEU A 35 -17.48 -2.17 5.54
CA LEU A 35 -16.94 -0.97 4.92
C LEU A 35 -15.92 -0.29 5.84
N THR A 36 -16.26 -0.08 7.12
CA THR A 36 -15.34 0.51 8.10
C THR A 36 -14.05 -0.31 8.26
N LEU A 37 -14.15 -1.64 8.29
CA LEU A 37 -12.97 -2.51 8.35
C LEU A 37 -12.09 -2.37 7.10
N ALA A 38 -12.71 -2.29 5.91
CA ALA A 38 -11.98 -2.07 4.66
C ALA A 38 -11.29 -0.71 4.62
N GLU A 39 -11.94 0.36 5.12
CA GLU A 39 -11.35 1.69 5.24
C GLU A 39 -10.14 1.69 6.17
N GLN A 40 -10.27 1.06 7.35
CA GLN A 40 -9.16 0.95 8.30
C GLN A 40 -8.00 0.16 7.71
N ALA A 41 -8.28 -0.95 7.02
CA ALA A 41 -7.26 -1.73 6.34
C ALA A 41 -6.54 -0.90 5.26
N TRP A 42 -7.28 -0.21 4.39
CA TRP A 42 -6.69 0.64 3.34
C TRP A 42 -5.84 1.78 3.91
N ARG A 43 -6.31 2.45 4.98
CA ARG A 43 -5.55 3.49 5.67
C ARG A 43 -4.24 2.95 6.24
N ARG A 44 -4.26 1.79 6.90
CA ARG A 44 -3.05 1.14 7.42
C ARG A 44 -2.07 0.80 6.30
N GLN A 45 -2.54 0.18 5.22
CA GLN A 45 -1.65 -0.20 4.11
C GLN A 45 -1.05 1.03 3.41
N SER A 46 -1.83 2.12 3.30
CA SER A 46 -1.37 3.38 2.72
C SER A 46 -0.33 4.08 3.60
N GLN A 47 -0.48 4.05 4.93
CA GLN A 47 0.51 4.57 5.87
C GLN A 47 1.82 3.78 5.80
N VAL A 48 1.76 2.46 5.76
CA VAL A 48 2.95 1.60 5.60
C VAL A 48 3.64 1.88 4.27
N LEU A 49 2.88 2.02 3.18
CA LEU A 49 3.43 2.34 1.87
C LEU A 49 4.15 3.70 1.87
N ALA A 50 3.56 4.73 2.49
CA ALA A 50 4.17 6.05 2.60
C ALA A 50 5.47 6.00 3.42
N ALA A 51 5.50 5.24 4.51
CA ALA A 51 6.70 5.06 5.33
C ALA A 51 7.82 4.34 4.57
N LEU A 52 7.48 3.28 3.81
CA LEU A 52 8.45 2.58 2.95
C LEU A 52 8.98 3.50 1.83
N HIS A 53 8.11 4.32 1.24
CA HIS A 53 8.53 5.27 0.22
C HIS A 53 9.50 6.33 0.77
N ALA A 54 9.21 6.90 1.94
CA ALA A 54 10.11 7.85 2.61
C ALA A 54 11.47 7.21 2.94
N ARG A 55 11.46 5.95 3.40
CA ARG A 55 12.68 5.19 3.67
C ARG A 55 13.48 4.91 2.40
N LEU A 56 12.82 4.58 1.30
CA LEU A 56 13.47 4.40 0.00
C LEU A 56 14.18 5.67 -0.47
N LEU A 57 13.52 6.82 -0.34
CA LEU A 57 14.12 8.11 -0.71
C LEU A 57 15.38 8.40 0.14
N SER A 58 15.25 8.34 1.47
CA SER A 58 16.37 8.53 2.40
C SER A 58 17.56 7.62 2.06
N MET A 59 17.29 6.34 1.82
CA MET A 59 18.33 5.35 1.55
C MET A 59 18.97 5.53 0.17
N THR A 60 18.21 6.02 -0.81
CA THR A 60 18.73 6.38 -2.13
C THR A 60 19.68 7.56 -2.01
N ASP A 61 19.28 8.61 -1.29
CA ASP A 61 20.11 9.79 -1.02
C ASP A 61 21.40 9.43 -0.27
N GLU A 62 21.30 8.57 0.75
CA GLU A 62 22.46 8.06 1.50
C GLU A 62 23.43 7.29 0.61
N LEU A 63 22.93 6.44 -0.29
CA LEU A 63 23.76 5.68 -1.22
C LEU A 63 24.44 6.59 -2.25
N GLU A 64 23.73 7.61 -2.74
CA GLU A 64 24.30 8.61 -3.65
C GLU A 64 25.41 9.41 -2.96
N ALA A 65 25.17 9.91 -1.76
CA ALA A 65 26.18 10.60 -0.95
C ALA A 65 27.41 9.71 -0.69
N LEU A 66 27.20 8.42 -0.41
CA LEU A 66 28.29 7.48 -0.18
C LEU A 66 29.12 7.22 -1.45
N ARG A 67 28.46 7.09 -2.61
CA ARG A 67 29.13 6.99 -3.91
C ARG A 67 29.91 8.26 -4.24
N GLU A 68 29.36 9.44 -3.93
CA GLU A 68 30.03 10.72 -4.12
C GLU A 68 31.26 10.89 -3.24
N ALA A 69 31.14 10.56 -1.95
CA ALA A 69 32.25 10.58 -1.01
C ALA A 69 33.38 9.65 -1.46
N HIS A 70 33.04 8.43 -1.91
CA HIS A 70 34.01 7.49 -2.46
C HIS A 70 34.69 8.06 -3.73
N ARG A 71 33.93 8.64 -4.67
CA ARG A 71 34.50 9.28 -5.87
C ARG A 71 35.47 10.42 -5.52
N HIS A 72 35.08 11.31 -4.60
CA HIS A 72 35.92 12.41 -4.14
C HIS A 72 37.20 11.91 -3.46
N SER A 73 37.09 10.93 -2.55
CA SER A 73 38.24 10.31 -1.90
C SER A 73 39.25 9.77 -2.92
N ARG A 74 38.77 9.09 -3.98
CA ARG A 74 39.65 8.58 -5.04
C ARG A 74 40.35 9.69 -5.83
N ILE A 75 39.66 10.78 -6.12
CA ILE A 75 40.24 11.93 -6.84
C ILE A 75 41.32 12.57 -5.98
N GLU A 76 40.99 12.88 -4.72
CA GLU A 76 41.91 13.50 -3.77
C GLU A 76 43.16 12.65 -3.53
N GLN A 77 43.00 11.33 -3.40
CA GLN A 77 44.12 10.41 -3.27
C GLN A 77 44.99 10.38 -4.54
N ARG A 78 44.38 10.38 -5.73
CA ARG A 78 45.14 10.46 -6.98
C ARG A 78 45.95 11.77 -7.05
N GLU A 79 45.35 12.90 -6.70
CA GLU A 79 46.04 14.20 -6.71
C GLU A 79 47.19 14.26 -5.71
N ARG A 80 46.99 13.76 -4.49
CA ARG A 80 48.03 13.71 -3.45
C ARG A 80 49.22 12.83 -3.82
N HIS A 81 49.02 11.83 -4.66
CA HIS A 81 50.01 10.79 -4.95
C HIS A 81 50.55 10.80 -6.39
N ALA A 82 50.01 11.62 -7.30
CA ALA A 82 50.36 11.64 -8.73
C ALA A 82 51.85 11.87 -9.03
N HIS A 83 52.62 12.42 -8.09
CA HIS A 83 54.01 12.83 -8.29
C HIS A 83 54.96 12.39 -7.16
N ARG A 84 54.59 11.39 -6.35
CA ARG A 84 55.40 10.94 -5.22
C ARG A 84 55.47 9.42 -5.12
N ALA A 85 56.66 8.90 -4.81
CA ALA A 85 56.83 7.50 -4.44
C ALA A 85 56.13 7.23 -3.10
N LEU A 86 55.15 6.33 -3.12
CA LEU A 86 54.40 5.89 -1.95
C LEU A 86 55.09 4.69 -1.29
N PRO A 87 55.23 4.67 0.05
CA PRO A 87 55.62 3.45 0.74
C PRO A 87 54.53 2.38 0.58
N LEU A 88 54.96 1.11 0.53
CA LEU A 88 54.07 -0.04 0.32
C LEU A 88 52.96 -0.11 1.39
N SER A 89 53.24 0.31 2.63
CA SER A 89 52.26 0.35 3.73
C SER A 89 51.09 1.27 3.41
N GLU A 90 51.36 2.51 2.97
CA GLU A 90 50.31 3.48 2.61
C GLU A 90 49.48 2.99 1.42
N MET A 91 50.12 2.32 0.45
CA MET A 91 49.40 1.73 -0.69
C MET A 91 48.47 0.57 -0.26
N ASN A 92 48.89 -0.24 0.71
CA ASN A 92 48.06 -1.31 1.27
C ASN A 92 46.89 -0.76 2.09
N ASP A 93 47.12 0.27 2.90
CA ASP A 93 46.08 0.94 3.68
C ASP A 93 45.01 1.55 2.76
N TRP A 94 45.46 2.18 1.67
CA TRP A 94 44.56 2.70 0.64
C TRP A 94 43.73 1.59 -0.02
N LEU A 95 44.36 0.51 -0.46
CA LEU A 95 43.67 -0.63 -1.07
C LEU A 95 42.65 -1.26 -0.10
N ALA A 96 42.97 -1.31 1.20
CA ALA A 96 42.06 -1.78 2.22
C ALA A 96 40.85 -0.86 2.38
N ALA A 97 41.07 0.46 2.44
CA ALA A 97 40.01 1.47 2.52
C ALA A 97 39.09 1.45 1.29
N GLU A 98 39.65 1.34 0.08
CA GLU A 98 38.89 1.24 -1.18
C GLU A 98 38.01 -0.01 -1.18
N ARG A 99 38.58 -1.18 -0.82
CA ARG A 99 37.82 -2.43 -0.72
C ARG A 99 36.69 -2.35 0.31
N GLN A 100 36.93 -1.68 1.43
CA GLN A 100 35.91 -1.48 2.45
C GLN A 100 34.79 -0.58 1.95
N ALA A 101 35.12 0.53 1.29
CA ALA A 101 34.14 1.45 0.73
C ALA A 101 33.28 0.77 -0.36
N ILE A 102 33.90 0.02 -1.27
CA ILE A 102 33.19 -0.76 -2.30
C ILE A 102 32.23 -1.77 -1.65
N ARG A 103 32.68 -2.54 -0.66
CA ARG A 103 31.81 -3.48 0.07
C ARG A 103 30.66 -2.79 0.81
N GLN A 104 30.85 -1.55 1.25
CA GLN A 104 29.79 -0.78 1.89
C GLN A 104 28.76 -0.30 0.86
N ILE A 105 29.20 0.16 -0.32
CA ILE A 105 28.34 0.50 -1.46
C ILE A 105 27.51 -0.72 -1.86
N GLU A 106 28.15 -1.86 -2.11
CA GLU A 106 27.48 -3.10 -2.55
C GLU A 106 26.43 -3.58 -1.53
N ARG A 107 26.75 -3.52 -0.23
CA ARG A 107 25.78 -3.87 0.83
C ARG A 107 24.57 -2.93 0.83
N SER A 108 24.81 -1.63 0.68
CA SER A 108 23.76 -0.61 0.67
C SER A 108 22.90 -0.73 -0.59
N GLU A 109 23.49 -1.03 -1.74
CA GLU A 109 22.77 -1.33 -2.99
C GLU A 109 21.88 -2.57 -2.86
N LYS A 110 22.39 -3.64 -2.26
CA LYS A 110 21.60 -4.84 -2.02
C LYS A 110 20.40 -4.55 -1.11
N GLN A 111 20.64 -3.87 0.02
CA GLN A 111 19.57 -3.48 0.93
C GLN A 111 18.54 -2.56 0.25
N LEU A 112 18.97 -1.67 -0.64
CA LEU A 112 18.08 -0.79 -1.39
C LEU A 112 17.22 -1.60 -2.36
N SER A 113 17.83 -2.55 -3.06
CA SER A 113 17.10 -3.50 -3.91
C SER A 113 16.05 -4.27 -3.11
N ASP A 114 16.41 -4.85 -1.97
CA ASP A 114 15.48 -5.59 -1.12
C ASP A 114 14.30 -4.68 -0.68
N LEU A 115 14.59 -3.44 -0.26
CA LEU A 115 13.57 -2.45 0.12
C LEU A 115 12.67 -2.04 -1.06
N GLN A 116 13.21 -1.96 -2.28
CA GLN A 116 12.41 -1.68 -3.48
C GLN A 116 11.43 -2.81 -3.79
N HIS A 117 11.85 -4.07 -3.58
CA HIS A 117 10.96 -5.22 -3.74
C HIS A 117 9.85 -5.20 -2.68
N GLU A 118 10.20 -4.93 -1.41
CA GLU A 118 9.20 -4.76 -0.33
C GLU A 118 8.19 -3.66 -0.62
N HIS A 119 8.67 -2.49 -1.07
CA HIS A 119 7.79 -1.38 -1.46
C HIS A 119 6.85 -1.76 -2.61
N GLN A 120 7.35 -2.47 -3.61
CA GLN A 120 6.52 -2.92 -4.74
C GLN A 120 5.44 -3.91 -4.30
N GLN A 121 5.77 -4.84 -3.40
CA GLN A 121 4.79 -5.76 -2.82
C GLN A 121 3.75 -5.01 -1.97
N GLN A 122 4.19 -4.08 -1.12
CA GLN A 122 3.30 -3.25 -0.32
C GLN A 122 2.36 -2.41 -1.18
N LYS A 123 2.84 -1.91 -2.33
CA LYS A 123 2.02 -1.17 -3.29
C LYS A 123 0.87 -2.02 -3.83
N LEU A 124 1.15 -3.27 -4.18
CA LEU A 124 0.11 -4.20 -4.65
C LEU A 124 -0.94 -4.46 -3.55
N TRP A 125 -0.52 -4.65 -2.30
CA TRP A 125 -1.46 -4.82 -1.18
C TRP A 125 -2.30 -3.56 -0.92
N ALA A 126 -1.70 -2.37 -1.04
CA ALA A 126 -2.42 -1.11 -0.92
C ALA A 126 -3.47 -0.97 -2.04
N GLU A 127 -3.11 -1.29 -3.29
CA GLU A 127 -4.03 -1.29 -4.43
C GLU A 127 -5.19 -2.29 -4.24
N ASP A 128 -4.90 -3.51 -3.80
CA ASP A 128 -5.94 -4.51 -3.54
C ASP A 128 -6.87 -4.09 -2.40
N SER A 129 -6.33 -3.51 -1.31
CA SER A 129 -7.14 -2.96 -0.23
C SER A 129 -8.02 -1.80 -0.70
N GLN A 130 -7.54 -0.97 -1.63
CA GLN A 130 -8.32 0.11 -2.23
C GLN A 130 -9.45 -0.44 -3.13
N ARG A 131 -9.18 -1.48 -3.93
CA ARG A 131 -10.20 -2.15 -4.74
C ARG A 131 -11.28 -2.76 -3.88
N GLU A 132 -10.90 -3.42 -2.79
CA GLU A 132 -11.85 -3.99 -1.84
C GLU A 132 -12.69 -2.89 -1.16
N LEU A 133 -12.08 -1.78 -0.75
CA LEU A 133 -12.81 -0.62 -0.22
C LEU A 133 -13.87 -0.13 -1.20
N ARG A 134 -13.51 0.10 -2.47
CA ARG A 134 -14.46 0.53 -3.52
C ARG A 134 -15.56 -0.48 -3.78
N LYS A 135 -15.27 -1.79 -3.63
CA LYS A 135 -16.30 -2.84 -3.71
C LYS A 135 -17.28 -2.73 -2.55
N ARG A 136 -16.78 -2.54 -1.32
CA ARG A 136 -17.64 -2.39 -0.13
C ARG A 136 -18.48 -1.11 -0.15
N GLN A 137 -17.94 -0.01 -0.65
CA GLN A 137 -18.72 1.23 -0.87
C GLN A 137 -19.91 0.97 -1.79
N ARG A 138 -19.67 0.35 -2.95
CA ARG A 138 -20.74 -0.04 -3.88
C ARG A 138 -21.75 -1.03 -3.28
N ASP A 139 -21.29 -1.96 -2.44
CA ASP A 139 -22.19 -2.89 -1.74
C ASP A 139 -23.13 -2.16 -0.77
N VAL A 140 -22.65 -1.12 -0.08
CA VAL A 140 -23.45 -0.28 0.82
C VAL A 140 -24.40 0.60 0.03
N GLU A 141 -23.93 1.28 -1.02
CA GLU A 141 -24.78 2.10 -1.91
C GLU A 141 -25.95 1.29 -2.49
N LYS A 142 -25.69 0.06 -2.92
CA LYS A 142 -26.74 -0.85 -3.42
C LYS A 142 -27.75 -1.22 -2.34
N LEU A 143 -27.29 -1.40 -1.10
CA LEU A 143 -28.19 -1.70 0.02
C LEU A 143 -29.04 -0.50 0.40
N ASP A 144 -28.44 0.69 0.46
CA ASP A 144 -29.18 1.92 0.74
C ASP A 144 -30.25 2.14 -0.35
N PHE A 145 -29.92 1.91 -1.64
CA PHE A 145 -30.90 1.95 -2.73
C PHE A 145 -32.04 0.91 -2.57
N LEU A 146 -31.72 -0.33 -2.19
CA LEU A 146 -32.75 -1.36 -1.95
C LEU A 146 -33.64 -1.02 -0.75
N VAL A 147 -33.09 -0.39 0.28
CA VAL A 147 -33.85 0.10 1.44
C VAL A 147 -34.79 1.22 1.03
N ASP A 148 -34.34 2.16 0.22
CA ASP A 148 -35.18 3.26 -0.28
C ASP A 148 -36.29 2.72 -1.19
N LEU A 149 -35.99 1.77 -2.09
CA LEU A 149 -36.99 1.12 -2.94
C LEU A 149 -38.02 0.33 -2.12
N ALA A 150 -37.58 -0.38 -1.08
CA ALA A 150 -38.49 -1.10 -0.18
C ALA A 150 -39.43 -0.13 0.55
N ARG A 151 -38.92 1.01 0.99
CA ARG A 151 -39.71 2.06 1.66
C ARG A 151 -40.70 2.77 0.73
N GLU A 152 -40.35 2.96 -0.53
CA GLU A 152 -41.26 3.54 -1.55
C GLU A 152 -42.37 2.55 -1.95
N ALA A 153 -42.12 1.24 -1.80
CA ALA A 153 -43.07 0.17 -2.08
C ALA A 153 -43.92 -0.26 -0.88
N SER A 154 -43.63 0.23 0.33
CA SER A 154 -44.38 0.00 1.58
C SER A 154 -45.41 1.09 1.82
#